data_AF-A0A7K2VMP7-F1
#
_entry.id   AF-A0A7K2VMP7-F1
#
_cell.length_a   1.000
_cell.length_b   1.000
_cell.length_c   1.000
_cell.angle_alpha   90.00
_cell.angle_beta   90.00
_cell.angle_gamma   90.00
#
_symmetry.space_group_name_H-M   'P 1'
#
loop_
_entity.id
_entity.type
_entity.pdbx_description
1 polymer ?
#
loop_
_entity_poly.entity_id
_entity_poly.type
_entity_poly.pdbx_seq_one_letter_code
_entity_poly.pdbx_strand_id
1 'polypeptide(L)'
;MIVAVRCQGAGTVKVAVRPVHVSFPLECVADKVSTTYNQVAVSGVNRDGTVSVEAPTAVRWSLTVGRGVPAEEDSPRTDANSPAAS
;
A
#
# COMPACT_ATOMS: atom_id res chain seq x y z
N MET A 1 5.44 8.21 7.31
CA MET A 1 4.95 8.64 5.98
C MET A 1 4.00 7.58 5.47
N ILE A 2 2.95 7.99 4.79
CA ILE A 2 1.93 7.08 4.26
C ILE A 2 1.97 7.15 2.74
N VAL A 3 2.08 6.00 2.09
CA VAL A 3 1.96 5.84 0.64
C VAL A 3 0.85 4.84 0.36
N ALA A 4 -0.32 5.35 -0.02
CA ALA A 4 -1.45 4.51 -0.42
C ALA A 4 -1.55 4.45 -1.93
N VAL A 5 -1.65 3.25 -2.48
CA VAL A 5 -1.77 3.03 -3.92
C VAL A 5 -3.08 2.28 -4.16
N ARG A 6 -3.87 2.79 -5.09
CA ARG A 6 -5.04 2.11 -5.62
C ARG A 6 -4.79 1.79 -7.07
N CYS A 7 -5.12 0.57 -7.49
CA CYS A 7 -5.00 0.19 -8.88
C CYS A 7 -6.14 -0.73 -9.33
N GLN A 8 -6.43 -0.66 -10.63
CA GLN A 8 -7.42 -1.49 -11.32
C GLN A 8 -6.92 -1.83 -12.72
N GLY A 9 -7.11 -3.08 -13.11
CA GLY A 9 -6.62 -3.63 -14.36
C GLY A 9 -5.52 -4.65 -14.12
N ALA A 10 -5.42 -5.66 -14.97
CA ALA A 10 -4.44 -6.72 -14.83
C ALA A 10 -3.02 -6.18 -15.06
N GLY A 11 -2.14 -6.37 -14.08
CA GLY A 11 -0.72 -6.08 -14.19
C GLY A 11 -0.08 -5.71 -12.85
N THR A 12 1.23 -5.52 -12.87
CA THR A 12 2.00 -5.17 -11.67
C THR A 12 2.38 -3.69 -11.69
N VAL A 13 2.03 -2.96 -10.65
CA VAL A 13 2.52 -1.58 -10.42
C VAL A 13 3.77 -1.66 -9.55
N LYS A 14 4.82 -0.94 -9.91
CA LYS A 14 6.02 -0.78 -9.07
C LYS A 14 6.05 0.62 -8.48
N VAL A 15 6.24 0.71 -7.18
CA VAL A 15 6.40 1.99 -6.47
C VAL A 15 7.75 2.03 -5.80
N ALA A 16 8.47 3.14 -6.00
CA ALA A 16 9.76 3.41 -5.39
C ALA A 16 9.74 4.72 -4.60
N VAL A 17 10.12 4.66 -3.33
CA VAL A 17 10.24 5.80 -2.42
C VAL A 17 11.72 6.08 -2.19
N ARG A 18 12.30 6.96 -3.01
CA ARG A 18 13.75 7.18 -3.07
C ARG A 18 14.39 7.65 -1.75
N PRO A 19 13.78 8.56 -0.96
CA PRO A 19 14.40 9.04 0.28
C PRO A 19 14.73 7.95 1.30
N VAL A 20 13.97 6.85 1.27
CA VAL A 20 14.11 5.74 2.21
C VAL A 20 14.51 4.44 1.53
N HIS A 21 14.86 4.47 0.24
CA HIS A 21 15.35 3.31 -0.51
C HIS A 21 14.40 2.10 -0.47
N VAL A 22 13.09 2.35 -0.37
CA VAL A 22 12.05 1.32 -0.35
C VAL A 22 11.43 1.20 -1.75
N SER A 23 11.25 -0.02 -2.23
CA SER A 23 10.42 -0.31 -3.39
C SER A 23 9.55 -1.54 -3.14
N PHE A 24 8.32 -1.52 -3.63
CA PHE A 24 7.41 -2.65 -3.52
C PHE A 24 6.59 -2.83 -4.81
N PRO A 25 6.36 -4.08 -5.24
CA PRO A 25 5.40 -4.38 -6.29
C PRO A 25 3.97 -4.46 -5.71
N LEU A 26 2.99 -4.12 -6.54
CA LEU A 26 1.57 -4.29 -6.28
C LEU A 26 0.94 -5.07 -7.43
N GLU A 27 0.37 -6.22 -7.11
CA GLU A 27 -0.44 -6.97 -8.06
C GLU A 27 -1.83 -6.34 -8.18
N CYS A 28 -2.16 -5.92 -9.39
CA CYS A 28 -3.44 -5.33 -9.74
C CYS A 28 -4.23 -6.37 -10.55
N VAL A 29 -5.45 -6.64 -10.09
CA VAL A 29 -6.32 -7.65 -10.70
C VAL A 29 -7.33 -7.02 -11.65
N ALA A 30 -7.73 -7.77 -12.67
CA ALA A 30 -8.82 -7.35 -13.55
C ALA A 30 -10.13 -7.18 -12.75
N ASP A 31 -10.91 -6.17 -13.13
CA ASP A 31 -12.28 -5.91 -12.65
C ASP A 31 -12.46 -5.63 -11.15
N LYS A 32 -11.37 -5.54 -10.38
CA LYS A 32 -11.40 -5.10 -8.98
C LYS A 32 -10.40 -3.99 -8.74
N VAL A 33 -10.83 -3.01 -7.94
CA VAL A 33 -9.91 -1.99 -7.41
C VAL A 33 -9.22 -2.60 -6.20
N SER A 34 -7.93 -2.89 -6.32
CA SER A 34 -7.10 -3.25 -5.17
C SER A 34 -6.55 -1.97 -4.55
N THR A 35 -6.64 -1.84 -3.23
CA THR A 35 -5.99 -0.77 -2.48
C THR A 35 -4.97 -1.39 -1.56
N THR A 36 -3.71 -1.01 -1.72
CA THR A 36 -2.67 -1.38 -0.78
C THR A 36 -2.17 -0.15 -0.07
N TYR A 37 -2.20 -0.20 1.25
CA TYR A 37 -1.64 0.81 2.12
C TYR A 37 -0.20 0.40 2.46
N ASN A 38 0.78 1.04 1.84
CA ASN A 38 2.17 0.86 2.23
C ASN A 38 2.55 1.99 3.18
N GLN A 39 2.80 1.59 4.42
CA GLN A 39 3.08 2.53 5.49
C GLN A 39 4.55 2.45 5.80
N VAL A 40 5.25 3.53 5.50
CA VAL A 40 6.70 3.58 5.60
C VAL A 40 7.04 4.29 6.90
N ALA A 41 7.37 3.48 7.91
CA ALA A 41 7.83 3.89 9.23
C ALA A 41 9.37 3.81 9.30
N VAL A 42 10.05 4.55 8.42
CA VAL A 42 11.51 4.46 8.29
C VAL A 42 12.13 5.85 8.53
N SER A 43 13.34 5.89 9.09
CA SER A 43 14.10 7.14 9.21
C SER A 43 14.33 7.76 7.82
N GLY A 44 14.33 9.09 7.72
CA GLY A 44 14.51 9.81 6.45
C GLY A 44 13.21 10.28 5.76
N VAL A 45 12.03 9.81 6.18
CA VAL A 45 10.72 10.23 5.63
C VAL A 45 10.36 11.71 5.86
N ASN A 46 11.12 12.42 6.71
CA ASN A 46 10.95 13.85 6.99
C ASN A 46 11.73 14.74 6.01
N ARG A 47 12.50 14.15 5.09
CA ARG A 47 13.28 14.87 4.08
C ARG A 47 12.48 14.94 2.78
N ASP A 48 12.76 15.96 1.98
CA ASP A 48 12.21 16.09 0.63
C ASP A 48 12.61 14.91 -0.24
N GLY A 49 11.77 14.60 -1.23
CA GLY A 49 11.90 13.35 -1.94
C GLY A 49 10.97 13.13 -3.11
N THR A 50 11.20 12.01 -3.80
CA THR A 50 10.42 11.60 -4.95
C THR A 50 9.84 10.22 -4.74
N VAL A 51 8.55 10.09 -5.05
CA VAL A 51 7.89 8.80 -5.28
C VAL A 51 7.80 8.60 -6.80
N SER A 52 8.26 7.45 -7.28
CA SER A 52 8.16 7.07 -8.69
C SER A 52 7.22 5.87 -8.83
N VAL A 53 6.37 5.91 -9.86
CA VAL A 53 5.40 4.87 -10.16
C VAL A 53 5.64 4.41 -11.59
N GLU A 54 5.78 3.10 -11.76
CA GLU A 54 5.82 2.43 -13.06
C GLU A 54 4.64 1.48 -13.15
N ALA A 55 3.84 1.62 -14.20
CA ALA A 55 2.62 0.83 -14.40
C ALA A 55 2.42 0.50 -15.88
N PRO A 56 1.92 -0.70 -16.21
CA PRO A 56 1.46 -1.01 -17.55
C PRO A 56 0.33 -0.07 -17.99
N THR A 57 0.24 0.21 -19.29
CA THR A 57 -0.80 1.10 -19.86
C THR A 57 -2.23 0.60 -19.64
N ALA A 58 -2.41 -0.72 -19.43
CA ALA A 58 -3.70 -1.34 -19.12
C ALA A 58 -4.16 -1.11 -17.67
N VAL A 59 -3.29 -0.59 -16.78
CA VAL A 59 -3.58 -0.39 -15.36
C VAL A 59 -3.91 1.07 -15.09
N ARG A 60 -5.10 1.34 -14.54
CA ARG A 60 -5.43 2.64 -13.97
C ARG A 60 -4.97 2.66 -12.52
N TRP A 61 -4.35 3.76 -12.09
CA TRP A 61 -3.82 3.87 -10.75
C TRP A 61 -4.00 5.28 -10.18
N SER A 62 -3.97 5.37 -8.86
CA SER A 62 -3.91 6.63 -8.11
C SER A 62 -3.02 6.46 -6.88
N LEU A 63 -2.36 7.53 -6.46
CA LEU A 63 -1.43 7.57 -5.35
C LEU A 63 -1.85 8.65 -4.35
N THR A 64 -1.83 8.32 -3.06
CA THR A 64 -1.90 9.30 -1.97
C THR A 64 -0.58 9.30 -1.20
N VAL A 65 -0.02 10.49 -0.99
CA VAL A 65 1.17 10.71 -0.17
C VAL A 65 0.79 11.59 1.01
N GLY A 66 1.05 11.11 2.23
CA GLY A 66 0.72 11.80 3.46
C GLY A 66 1.83 11.77 4.49
N ARG A 67 1.87 12.80 5.34
CA ARG A 67 2.60 12.78 6.62
C ARG A 67 1.65 12.24 7.69
N GLY A 68 2.17 11.39 8.58
CA GLY A 68 1.36 10.73 9.61
C GLY A 68 2.04 9.49 10.17
N VAL A 69 1.50 9.04 11.31
CA VAL A 69 1.82 7.75 11.92
C VAL A 69 1.19 6.65 11.06
N PRO A 70 1.90 5.55 10.78
CA PRO A 70 1.28 4.37 10.19
C PRO A 70 0.01 3.97 10.96
N ALA A 71 -1.12 3.78 10.28
CA ALA A 71 -2.22 2.99 10.81
C ALA A 71 -1.71 1.59 11.17
N GLU A 72 -2.20 1.04 12.28
CA GLU A 72 -1.91 -0.35 12.65
C GLU A 72 -2.45 -1.27 11.54
N GLU A 73 -1.68 -2.31 11.19
CA GLU A 73 -2.15 -3.37 10.32
C GLU A 73 -3.37 -4.01 10.98
N ASP A 74 -4.52 -4.00 10.32
CA ASP A 74 -5.74 -4.65 10.79
C ASP A 74 -5.45 -6.16 10.78
N SER A 75 -4.88 -6.65 11.88
CA SER A 75 -4.64 -8.06 12.10
C SER A 75 -6.00 -8.75 11.98
N PRO A 76 -6.13 -9.90 11.30
CA PRO A 76 -7.37 -10.63 11.31
C PRO A 76 -7.77 -10.83 12.77
N ARG A 77 -8.89 -10.24 13.17
CA ARG A 77 -9.45 -10.42 14.50
C ARG A 77 -9.70 -11.92 14.61
N THR A 78 -8.82 -12.65 15.30
CA THR A 78 -9.17 -13.97 15.79
C THR A 78 -10.27 -13.71 16.80
N ASP A 79 -11.51 -13.89 16.38
CA ASP A 79 -12.68 -13.81 17.24
C ASP A 79 -12.55 -14.93 18.28
N ALA A 80 -11.82 -14.64 19.36
CA ALA A 80 -11.78 -15.42 20.57
C ALA A 80 -13.08 -15.19 21.35
N ASN A 81 -14.22 -15.51 20.73
CA ASN A 81 -15.49 -15.65 21.44
C ASN A 81 -16.46 -16.54 20.64
N SER A 82 -16.08 -17.81 20.45
CA SER A 82 -17.06 -18.83 20.11
C SER A 82 -17.58 -19.43 21.43
N PRO A 83 -18.88 -19.35 21.75
CA PRO A 83 -19.41 -20.05 22.91
C PRO A 83 -19.29 -21.56 22.67
N ALA A 84 -18.74 -22.28 23.65
CA ALA A 84 -18.78 -23.73 23.65
C ALA A 84 -20.25 -24.17 23.66
N ALA A 85 -20.68 -24.83 22.59
CA ALA A 85 -21.94 -25.53 22.55
C ALA A 85 -21.79 -26.91 23.21
N SER A 86 -22.77 -27.22 24.06
CA SER A 86 -23.08 -28.50 24.76
C SER A 86 -22.63 -28.58 26.21
#